data_AF-A0A2R6P7E1-F1
#
_entry.id   AF-A0A2R6P7E1-F1
#
_cell.length_a   1.000
_cell.length_b   1.000
_cell.length_c   1.000
_cell.angle_alpha   90.00
_cell.angle_beta   90.00
_cell.angle_gamma   90.00
#
_symmetry.space_group_name_H-M   'P 1'
#
loop_
_entity.id
_entity.type
_entity.pdbx_description
1 polymer ?
#
loop_
_entity_poly.entity_id
_entity_poly.type
_entity_poly.pdbx_seq_one_letter_code
_entity_poly.pdbx_strand_id
1 'polypeptide(L)'
;MGISKTLWIFIAFVVVFSGANGQPLVPALFLFGDSVVDAGNNNNLYTIVKANFPPYGRDFIQHKPTGRFCNGKLASDFTGFTSYPPAYLSKSASGNNLLIGANFASGASGYYEATAKLYHTIPLSKQLAYYKEYQKKLVGIAGKANASSIISASVYFISAGSSDFVQNYYINPLLYKVYTPDQFTDILIQSYATFIQDLYGLGARRIGVTTLPPLGCLPAAITIFGEDSNECVEKLNKVAISFNNKLNVTSQNLQNKAFQPNSGGPGHLPAPL
;
A
#
# COMPACT_ATOMS: atom_id res chain seq x y z
N MET A 1 19.38 -42.90 42.69
CA MET A 1 19.56 -42.08 41.47
C MET A 1 18.71 -40.83 41.63
N GLY A 2 19.30 -39.73 42.11
CA GLY A 2 18.59 -38.47 42.33
C GLY A 2 18.61 -37.63 41.07
N ILE A 3 17.45 -37.37 40.48
CA ILE A 3 17.32 -36.44 39.36
C ILE A 3 17.66 -35.04 39.90
N SER A 4 18.72 -34.43 39.35
CA SER A 4 19.25 -33.13 39.77
C SER A 4 18.18 -32.04 39.68
N LYS A 5 18.01 -31.23 40.74
CA LYS A 5 17.08 -30.08 40.77
C LYS A 5 17.31 -29.10 39.60
N THR A 6 18.53 -29.07 39.08
CA THR A 6 18.95 -28.29 37.90
C THR A 6 18.24 -28.73 36.61
N LEU A 7 17.88 -30.01 36.48
CA LEU A 7 17.18 -30.54 35.30
C LEU A 7 15.73 -30.05 35.24
N TRP A 8 15.07 -29.87 36.38
CA TRP A 8 13.73 -29.32 36.47
C TRP A 8 13.68 -27.82 36.15
N ILE A 9 14.71 -27.07 36.52
CA ILE A 9 14.84 -25.64 36.18
C ILE A 9 15.03 -25.46 34.66
N PHE A 10 15.81 -26.33 34.02
CA PHE A 10 16.00 -26.30 32.57
C PHE A 10 14.71 -26.65 31.80
N ILE A 11 13.95 -27.64 32.26
CA ILE A 11 12.65 -27.99 31.67
C ILE A 11 11.63 -26.85 31.89
N ALA A 12 11.62 -26.22 33.06
CA ALA A 12 10.75 -25.06 33.32
C ALA A 12 11.11 -23.84 32.45
N PHE A 13 12.40 -23.62 32.15
CA PHE A 13 12.82 -22.55 31.24
C PHE A 13 12.49 -22.83 29.76
N VAL A 14 12.47 -24.11 29.34
CA VAL A 14 12.08 -24.50 27.98
C VAL A 14 10.57 -24.42 27.77
N VAL A 15 9.76 -24.59 28.82
CA VAL A 15 8.28 -24.54 28.72
C VAL A 15 7.71 -23.11 28.63
N VAL A 16 8.47 -22.07 28.99
CA VAL A 16 7.98 -20.67 28.99
C VAL A 16 8.15 -19.96 27.64
N PHE A 17 8.86 -20.54 26.66
CA PHE A 17 8.82 -20.05 25.27
C PHE A 17 7.63 -20.62 24.48
N SER A 18 6.43 -20.57 25.06
CA SER A 18 5.23 -20.55 24.25
C SER A 18 5.17 -19.18 23.58
N GLY A 19 5.68 -19.08 22.36
CA GLY A 19 5.58 -17.88 21.55
C GLY A 19 4.14 -17.41 21.55
N ALA A 20 3.89 -16.21 22.10
CA ALA A 20 2.59 -15.59 22.03
C ALA A 20 2.29 -15.33 20.54
N ASN A 21 1.52 -16.23 19.92
CA ASN A 21 0.92 -15.96 18.62
C ASN A 21 -0.16 -14.89 18.85
N GLY A 22 0.26 -13.62 18.82
CA GLY A 22 -0.65 -12.50 18.85
C GLY A 22 -1.66 -12.67 17.72
N GLN A 23 -2.95 -12.65 18.06
CA GLN A 23 -3.98 -12.61 17.05
C GLN A 23 -3.83 -11.30 16.25
N PRO A 24 -3.90 -11.34 14.92
CA PRO A 24 -3.78 -10.14 14.12
C PRO A 24 -4.90 -9.16 14.50
N LEU A 25 -4.56 -7.88 14.63
CA LEU A 25 -5.49 -6.83 15.06
C LEU A 25 -6.68 -6.64 14.11
N VAL A 26 -6.52 -7.03 12.85
CA VAL A 26 -7.53 -6.99 11.79
C VAL A 26 -7.44 -8.25 10.93
N PRO A 27 -8.54 -8.71 10.31
CA PRO A 27 -8.56 -10.02 9.64
C PRO A 27 -7.69 -10.08 8.38
N ALA A 28 -7.59 -8.97 7.65
CA ALA A 28 -6.76 -8.88 6.45
C ALA A 28 -6.26 -7.46 6.20
N LEU A 29 -5.17 -7.36 5.45
CA LEU A 29 -4.56 -6.11 4.99
C LEU A 29 -4.55 -6.05 3.46
N PHE A 30 -5.04 -4.94 2.91
CA PHE A 30 -5.06 -4.68 1.47
C PHE A 30 -4.16 -3.51 1.12
N LEU A 31 -3.21 -3.72 0.21
CA LEU A 31 -2.18 -2.73 -0.12
C LEU A 31 -2.33 -2.29 -1.57
N PHE A 32 -2.36 -0.98 -1.80
CA PHE A 32 -2.47 -0.35 -3.11
C PHE A 32 -1.44 0.77 -3.26
N GLY A 33 -1.03 1.03 -4.49
CA GLY A 33 -0.20 2.16 -4.84
C GLY A 33 1.11 1.76 -5.49
N ASP A 34 2.21 2.35 -5.05
CA ASP A 34 3.50 2.35 -5.74
C ASP A 34 4.58 1.47 -5.06
N SER A 35 5.85 1.73 -5.41
CA SER A 35 7.02 1.01 -4.90
C SER A 35 7.16 1.02 -3.38
N VAL A 36 6.59 2.01 -2.68
CA VAL A 36 6.63 2.10 -1.21
C VAL A 36 5.97 0.90 -0.55
N VAL A 37 4.98 0.31 -1.23
CA VAL A 37 4.24 -0.85 -0.73
C VAL A 37 4.24 -2.03 -1.69
N ASP A 38 4.94 -2.01 -2.82
CA ASP A 38 4.98 -3.14 -3.77
C ASP A 38 5.71 -4.37 -3.17
N ALA A 39 4.96 -5.46 -3.00
CA ALA A 39 5.48 -6.74 -2.49
C ALA A 39 6.15 -7.64 -3.57
N GLY A 40 6.29 -7.14 -4.80
CA GLY A 40 6.90 -7.85 -5.93
C GLY A 40 5.95 -8.16 -7.08
N ASN A 41 4.84 -7.43 -7.23
CA ASN A 41 3.93 -7.59 -8.38
C ASN A 41 4.66 -7.34 -9.70
N ASN A 42 5.57 -6.35 -9.74
CA ASN A 42 6.32 -5.99 -10.94
C ASN A 42 7.20 -7.13 -11.50
N ASN A 43 7.55 -8.13 -10.69
CA ASN A 43 8.32 -9.29 -11.15
C ASN A 43 7.57 -10.12 -12.20
N ASN A 44 6.24 -10.05 -12.21
CA ASN A 44 5.38 -10.79 -13.13
C ASN A 44 4.93 -9.93 -14.32
N LEU A 45 5.60 -8.80 -14.57
CA LEU A 45 5.32 -7.87 -15.67
C LEU A 45 6.52 -7.71 -16.60
N TYR A 46 6.25 -7.39 -17.87
CA TYR A 46 7.27 -6.96 -18.82
C TYR A 46 7.56 -5.46 -18.68
N THR A 47 8.31 -5.11 -17.63
CA THR A 47 8.70 -3.73 -17.28
C THR A 47 10.18 -3.67 -16.87
N ILE A 48 10.82 -2.51 -17.02
CA ILE A 48 12.15 -2.23 -16.45
C ILE A 48 12.10 -1.93 -14.95
N VAL A 49 10.93 -1.59 -14.40
CA VAL A 49 10.75 -1.19 -13.00
C VAL A 49 10.63 -2.44 -12.14
N LYS A 50 11.77 -3.07 -11.81
CA LYS A 50 11.84 -4.26 -10.94
C LYS A 50 12.82 -4.05 -9.81
N ALA A 51 12.60 -4.77 -8.72
CA ALA A 51 13.51 -4.86 -7.57
C ALA A 51 13.83 -6.34 -7.25
N ASN A 52 14.00 -7.16 -8.29
CA ASN A 52 14.32 -8.59 -8.21
C ASN A 52 15.82 -8.90 -8.40
N PHE A 53 16.69 -7.94 -8.09
CA PHE A 53 18.14 -8.05 -8.22
C PHE A 53 18.84 -7.40 -7.01
N PRO A 54 20.11 -7.72 -6.71
CA PRO A 54 20.87 -7.06 -5.65
C PRO A 54 21.00 -5.54 -5.87
N PRO A 55 20.96 -4.69 -4.83
CA PRO A 55 21.05 -5.03 -3.40
C PRO A 55 19.69 -5.29 -2.72
N TYR A 56 18.58 -5.31 -3.47
CA TYR A 56 17.26 -5.56 -2.89
C TYR A 56 17.19 -6.92 -2.19
N GLY A 57 16.45 -7.01 -1.09
CA GLY A 57 16.28 -8.25 -0.33
C GLY A 57 17.50 -8.72 0.49
N ARG A 58 18.59 -7.94 0.59
CA ARG A 58 19.78 -8.30 1.38
C ARG A 58 19.54 -8.51 2.88
N ASP A 59 18.49 -7.92 3.46
CA ASP A 59 18.14 -8.02 4.88
C ASP A 59 17.08 -9.11 5.14
N PHE A 60 16.62 -9.83 4.11
CA PHE A 60 15.85 -11.06 4.33
C PHE A 60 16.75 -12.19 4.81
N ILE A 61 16.16 -13.14 5.57
CA ILE A 61 16.86 -14.35 6.06
C ILE A 61 17.53 -15.12 4.91
N GLN A 62 16.92 -15.13 3.73
CA GLN A 62 17.46 -15.82 2.55
C GLN A 62 18.39 -14.95 1.71
N HIS A 63 18.58 -13.67 2.05
CA HIS A 63 19.35 -12.68 1.29
C HIS A 63 18.99 -12.62 -0.20
N LYS A 64 17.69 -12.80 -0.53
CA LYS A 64 17.19 -12.87 -1.90
C LYS A 64 16.25 -11.71 -2.23
N PRO A 65 16.40 -11.09 -3.40
CA PRO A 65 15.50 -10.04 -3.85
C PRO A 65 14.12 -10.63 -4.17
N THR A 66 13.07 -10.05 -3.61
CA THR A 66 11.68 -10.52 -3.78
C THR A 66 10.85 -9.63 -4.69
N GLY A 67 11.41 -8.56 -5.24
CA GLY A 67 10.66 -7.52 -5.97
C GLY A 67 10.21 -6.35 -5.09
N ARG A 68 10.57 -6.35 -3.80
CA ARG A 68 10.35 -5.22 -2.89
C ARG A 68 11.43 -4.17 -3.09
N PHE A 69 11.04 -2.90 -3.21
CA PHE A 69 11.96 -1.76 -3.42
C PHE A 69 12.68 -1.34 -2.14
N CYS A 70 13.14 -2.32 -1.35
CA CYS A 70 13.96 -2.12 -0.16
C CYS A 70 14.83 -3.37 0.08
N ASN A 71 15.63 -3.33 1.14
CA ASN A 71 16.50 -4.46 1.47
C ASN A 71 15.75 -5.65 2.08
N GLY A 72 14.49 -5.52 2.48
CA GLY A 72 13.82 -6.55 3.26
C GLY A 72 12.32 -6.32 3.39
N LYS A 73 11.84 -6.26 4.64
CA LYS A 73 10.44 -5.97 4.93
C LYS A 73 10.07 -4.53 4.57
N LEU A 74 8.88 -4.33 4.04
CA LEU A 74 8.28 -3.01 3.83
C LEU A 74 7.74 -2.48 5.17
N ALA A 75 7.55 -1.17 5.29
CA ALA A 75 6.93 -0.58 6.48
C ALA A 75 5.55 -1.21 6.78
N SER A 76 4.78 -1.54 5.73
CA SER A 76 3.48 -2.23 5.84
C SER A 76 3.55 -3.65 6.41
N ASP A 77 4.72 -4.29 6.43
CA ASP A 77 4.87 -5.65 6.96
C ASP A 77 4.92 -5.68 8.49
N PHE A 78 5.13 -4.53 9.15
CA PHE A 78 5.21 -4.41 10.61
C PHE A 78 3.83 -4.23 11.27
N THR A 79 2.77 -4.71 10.63
CA THR A 79 1.36 -4.51 10.99
C THR A 79 0.80 -5.55 11.98
N GLY A 80 1.67 -6.34 12.62
CA GLY A 80 1.29 -7.30 13.67
C GLY A 80 0.79 -8.65 13.17
N PHE A 81 0.77 -8.90 11.86
CA PHE A 81 0.50 -10.22 11.30
C PHE A 81 1.73 -11.13 11.41
N THR A 82 1.50 -12.43 11.60
CA THR A 82 2.57 -13.46 11.55
C THR A 82 3.18 -13.60 10.16
N SER A 83 2.42 -13.25 9.11
CA SER A 83 2.85 -13.17 7.72
C SER A 83 2.20 -11.98 7.01
N TYR A 84 2.83 -11.45 5.97
CA TYR A 84 2.31 -10.29 5.23
C TYR A 84 1.54 -10.71 3.97
N PRO A 85 0.60 -9.87 3.48
CA PRO A 85 -0.17 -10.16 2.28
C PRO A 85 0.71 -10.47 1.06
N PRO A 86 0.37 -11.49 0.25
CA PRO A 86 1.13 -11.83 -0.94
C PRO A 86 0.96 -10.78 -2.05
N ALA A 87 1.97 -10.60 -2.90
CA ALA A 87 1.83 -9.90 -4.17
C ALA A 87 0.78 -10.63 -5.04
N TYR A 88 -0.27 -9.93 -5.45
CA TYR A 88 -1.44 -10.53 -6.09
C TYR A 88 -1.13 -11.27 -7.40
N LEU A 89 -0.14 -10.82 -8.16
CA LEU A 89 0.29 -11.47 -9.40
C LEU A 89 1.22 -12.67 -9.19
N SER A 90 1.67 -12.91 -7.96
CA SER A 90 2.55 -14.04 -7.66
C SER A 90 1.76 -15.32 -7.40
N LYS A 91 2.42 -16.47 -7.56
CA LYS A 91 1.81 -17.79 -7.28
C LYS A 91 1.38 -17.96 -5.83
N SER A 92 1.89 -17.16 -4.88
CA SER A 92 1.52 -17.25 -3.47
C SER A 92 0.15 -16.64 -3.17
N ALA A 93 -0.41 -15.81 -4.07
CA ALA A 93 -1.75 -15.23 -3.95
C ALA A 93 -2.85 -16.23 -4.33
N SER A 94 -2.91 -17.36 -3.61
CA SER A 94 -3.83 -18.47 -3.86
C SER A 94 -4.31 -19.12 -2.57
N GLY A 95 -5.53 -19.69 -2.60
CA GLY A 95 -6.08 -20.45 -1.48
C GLY A 95 -6.11 -19.63 -0.19
N ASN A 96 -5.80 -20.28 0.94
CA ASN A 96 -5.87 -19.66 2.27
C ASN A 96 -4.93 -18.46 2.46
N ASN A 97 -3.90 -18.29 1.64
CA ASN A 97 -3.04 -17.10 1.69
C ASN A 97 -3.80 -15.81 1.35
N LEU A 98 -4.94 -15.92 0.67
CA LEU A 98 -5.80 -14.78 0.38
C LEU A 98 -6.64 -14.36 1.60
N LEU A 99 -6.76 -15.19 2.65
CA LEU A 99 -7.56 -14.86 3.84
C LEU A 99 -6.97 -13.71 4.66
N ILE A 100 -5.66 -13.47 4.57
CA ILE A 100 -4.96 -12.36 5.22
C ILE A 100 -4.88 -11.09 4.35
N GLY A 101 -5.51 -11.12 3.17
CA GLY A 101 -5.53 -10.02 2.23
C GLY A 101 -4.61 -10.22 1.03
N ALA A 102 -4.30 -9.12 0.33
CA ALA A 102 -3.43 -9.14 -0.83
C ALA A 102 -2.79 -7.77 -1.07
N ASN A 103 -1.63 -7.80 -1.74
CA ASN A 103 -0.91 -6.63 -2.17
C ASN A 103 -1.08 -6.43 -3.68
N PHE A 104 -1.69 -5.33 -4.08
CA PHE A 104 -1.96 -4.97 -5.48
C PHE A 104 -1.02 -3.87 -5.99
N ALA A 105 -0.17 -3.33 -5.12
CA ALA A 105 0.72 -2.22 -5.45
C ALA A 105 1.76 -2.59 -6.51
N SER A 106 2.26 -1.59 -7.22
CA SER A 106 3.16 -1.76 -8.35
C SER A 106 4.11 -0.58 -8.45
N GLY A 107 5.42 -0.83 -8.45
CA GLY A 107 6.43 0.21 -8.62
C GLY A 107 6.15 1.10 -9.84
N ALA A 108 6.46 2.40 -9.72
CA ALA A 108 6.13 3.43 -10.72
C ALA A 108 4.63 3.64 -10.99
N SER A 109 3.74 3.18 -10.11
CA SER A 109 2.32 3.55 -10.16
C SER A 109 2.05 4.87 -9.42
N GLY A 110 0.87 5.45 -9.65
CA GLY A 110 0.45 6.72 -9.09
C GLY A 110 -1.06 6.94 -9.28
N TYR A 111 -1.55 8.10 -8.84
CA TYR A 111 -2.93 8.54 -9.06
C TYR A 111 -3.18 8.93 -10.51
N TYR A 112 -2.14 9.33 -11.26
CA TYR A 112 -2.28 9.59 -12.69
C TYR A 112 -2.03 8.32 -13.49
N GLU A 113 -3.08 7.82 -14.13
CA GLU A 113 -3.08 6.58 -14.91
C GLU A 113 -1.90 6.48 -15.90
N ALA A 114 -1.53 7.59 -16.55
CA ALA A 114 -0.46 7.62 -17.54
C ALA A 114 0.94 7.40 -16.94
N THR A 115 1.13 7.66 -15.64
CA THR A 115 2.41 7.44 -14.95
C THR A 115 2.80 5.96 -15.00
N ALA A 116 1.89 5.05 -14.61
CA ALA A 116 2.16 3.62 -14.68
C ALA A 116 2.31 3.12 -16.13
N LYS A 117 1.51 3.67 -17.05
CA LYS A 117 1.54 3.30 -18.47
C LYS A 117 2.89 3.60 -19.12
N LEU A 118 3.55 4.70 -18.74
CA LEU A 118 4.88 5.05 -19.23
C LEU A 118 5.92 3.94 -18.98
N TYR A 119 5.75 3.21 -17.89
CA TYR A 119 6.68 2.16 -17.46
C TYR A 119 6.16 0.74 -17.66
N HIS A 120 4.99 0.57 -18.29
CA HIS A 120 4.29 -0.72 -18.41
C HIS A 120 4.06 -1.41 -17.06
N THR A 121 3.74 -0.62 -16.02
CA THR A 121 3.42 -1.11 -14.67
C THR A 121 1.90 -1.05 -14.42
N ILE A 122 1.44 -1.41 -13.22
CA ILE A 122 0.00 -1.58 -12.93
C ILE A 122 -0.59 -0.24 -12.46
N PRO A 123 -1.40 0.44 -13.28
CA PRO A 123 -2.07 1.67 -12.84
C PRO A 123 -3.06 1.38 -11.72
N LEU A 124 -3.32 2.38 -10.88
CA LEU A 124 -4.18 2.24 -9.69
C LEU A 124 -5.59 1.72 -10.03
N SER A 125 -6.14 2.10 -11.19
CA SER A 125 -7.41 1.56 -11.71
C SER A 125 -7.37 0.04 -11.95
N LYS A 126 -6.24 -0.48 -12.45
CA LYS A 126 -6.04 -1.92 -12.64
C LYS A 126 -5.81 -2.64 -11.32
N GLN A 127 -5.16 -1.99 -10.35
CA GLN A 127 -5.05 -2.53 -8.99
C GLN A 127 -6.43 -2.70 -8.35
N LEU A 128 -7.35 -1.75 -8.55
CA LEU A 128 -8.75 -1.88 -8.14
C LEU A 128 -9.46 -3.04 -8.85
N ALA A 129 -9.20 -3.22 -10.16
CA ALA A 129 -9.77 -4.35 -10.90
C ALA A 129 -9.28 -5.70 -10.36
N TYR A 130 -8.01 -5.81 -10.00
CA TYR A 130 -7.47 -6.99 -9.31
C TYR A 130 -8.08 -7.20 -7.93
N TYR A 131 -8.40 -6.12 -7.20
CA TYR A 131 -9.14 -6.24 -5.95
C TYR A 131 -10.57 -6.78 -6.17
N LYS A 132 -11.29 -6.33 -7.21
CA LYS A 132 -12.60 -6.90 -7.58
C LYS A 132 -12.50 -8.39 -7.93
N GLU A 133 -11.43 -8.80 -8.61
CA GLU A 133 -11.15 -10.22 -8.88
C GLU A 133 -10.84 -10.99 -7.58
N TYR A 134 -10.02 -10.42 -6.70
CA TYR A 134 -9.73 -10.96 -5.38
C TYR A 134 -11.00 -11.19 -4.56
N GLN A 135 -11.95 -10.25 -4.53
CA GLN A 135 -13.19 -10.40 -3.78
C GLN A 135 -13.98 -11.65 -4.22
N LYS A 136 -14.00 -11.95 -5.53
CA LYS A 136 -14.62 -13.18 -6.06
C LYS A 136 -13.90 -14.44 -5.56
N LYS A 137 -12.55 -14.43 -5.57
CA LYS A 137 -11.74 -15.54 -5.04
C LYS A 137 -11.99 -15.73 -3.53
N LEU A 138 -12.05 -14.64 -2.77
CA LEU A 138 -12.31 -14.67 -1.33
C LEU A 138 -13.69 -15.27 -1.03
N VAL A 139 -14.72 -14.92 -1.78
CA VAL A 139 -16.05 -15.54 -1.65
C VAL A 139 -15.99 -17.05 -1.91
N GLY A 140 -15.22 -17.51 -2.90
CA GLY A 140 -15.02 -18.93 -3.16
C GLY A 140 -14.31 -19.68 -2.03
N ILE A 141 -13.43 -19.01 -1.28
CA ILE A 141 -12.65 -19.62 -0.19
C ILE A 141 -13.41 -19.57 1.14
N ALA A 142 -13.96 -18.42 1.50
CA ALA A 142 -14.52 -18.16 2.83
C ALA A 142 -16.07 -18.24 2.87
N GLY A 143 -16.72 -18.23 1.71
CA GLY A 143 -18.16 -18.02 1.60
C GLY A 143 -18.54 -16.53 1.66
N LYS A 144 -19.72 -16.19 1.14
CA LYS A 144 -20.16 -14.79 0.95
C LYS A 144 -20.22 -13.98 2.25
N ALA A 145 -20.80 -14.54 3.32
CA ALA A 145 -20.96 -13.85 4.59
C ALA A 145 -19.60 -13.54 5.26
N ASN A 146 -18.72 -14.54 5.33
CA ASN A 146 -17.39 -14.36 5.91
C ASN A 146 -16.52 -13.43 5.06
N ALA A 147 -16.57 -13.54 3.72
CA ALA A 147 -15.86 -12.63 2.83
C ALA A 147 -16.28 -11.17 3.06
N SER A 148 -17.58 -10.91 3.21
CA SER A 148 -18.09 -9.57 3.53
C SER A 148 -17.60 -9.08 4.90
N SER A 149 -17.58 -9.96 5.90
CA SER A 149 -17.06 -9.63 7.24
C SER A 149 -15.58 -9.25 7.18
N ILE A 150 -14.74 -10.09 6.54
CA ILE A 150 -13.32 -9.82 6.33
C ILE A 150 -13.12 -8.47 5.65
N ILE A 151 -13.76 -8.24 4.49
CA ILE A 151 -13.64 -7.01 3.70
C ILE A 151 -13.95 -5.76 4.53
N SER A 152 -15.01 -5.79 5.34
CA SER A 152 -15.45 -4.63 6.12
C SER A 152 -14.59 -4.36 7.36
N ALA A 153 -14.04 -5.39 7.99
CA ALA A 153 -13.23 -5.29 9.21
C ALA A 153 -11.72 -5.09 8.93
N SER A 154 -11.29 -5.36 7.69
CA SER A 154 -9.92 -5.17 7.21
C SER A 154 -9.47 -3.72 7.09
N VAL A 155 -8.15 -3.55 7.06
CA VAL A 155 -7.49 -2.27 6.76
C VAL A 155 -7.01 -2.24 5.32
N TYR A 156 -7.17 -1.08 4.71
CA TYR A 156 -6.73 -0.75 3.36
C TYR A 156 -5.66 0.33 3.48
N PHE A 157 -4.52 0.13 2.85
CA PHE A 157 -3.42 1.07 2.92
C PHE A 157 -2.97 1.46 1.52
N ILE A 158 -2.94 2.77 1.27
CA ILE A 158 -2.74 3.35 -0.06
C ILE A 158 -1.52 4.26 0.00
N SER A 159 -0.54 4.02 -0.88
CA SER A 159 0.64 4.89 -1.02
C SER A 159 0.91 5.20 -2.49
N ALA A 160 0.58 6.41 -2.92
CA ALA A 160 0.70 6.84 -4.31
C ALA A 160 0.95 8.34 -4.40
N GLY A 161 1.41 8.79 -5.57
CA GLY A 161 1.62 10.20 -5.91
C GLY A 161 3.08 10.59 -6.07
N SER A 162 4.01 9.90 -5.41
CA SER A 162 5.45 10.20 -5.54
C SER A 162 5.94 9.98 -6.98
N SER A 163 5.53 8.87 -7.60
CA SER A 163 5.86 8.57 -9.01
C SER A 163 5.24 9.58 -9.98
N ASP A 164 4.03 10.11 -9.69
CA ASP A 164 3.37 11.07 -10.57
C ASP A 164 4.19 12.34 -10.74
N PHE A 165 4.86 12.80 -9.67
CA PHE A 165 5.74 13.96 -9.74
C PHE A 165 7.14 13.61 -10.25
N VAL A 166 7.81 12.67 -9.59
CA VAL A 166 9.25 12.42 -9.81
C VAL A 166 9.52 11.63 -11.10
N GLN A 167 8.61 10.73 -11.48
CA GLN A 167 8.77 9.82 -12.61
C GLN A 167 7.86 10.17 -13.80
N ASN A 168 7.10 11.27 -13.72
CA ASN A 168 6.28 11.70 -14.84
C ASN A 168 6.26 13.23 -14.98
N TYR A 169 5.53 13.96 -14.14
CA TYR A 169 5.27 15.40 -14.33
C TYR A 169 6.54 16.23 -14.59
N TYR A 170 7.59 16.07 -13.78
CA TYR A 170 8.81 16.87 -13.91
C TYR A 170 9.77 16.43 -15.02
N ILE A 171 9.61 15.22 -15.54
CA ILE A 171 10.45 14.70 -16.65
C ILE A 171 9.69 14.65 -17.98
N ASN A 172 8.38 14.89 -17.97
CA ASN A 172 7.52 14.84 -19.14
C ASN A 172 7.23 16.26 -19.64
N PRO A 173 7.88 16.72 -20.73
CA PRO A 173 7.74 18.09 -21.22
C PRO A 173 6.32 18.42 -21.70
N LEU A 174 5.55 17.42 -22.12
CA LEU A 174 4.16 17.63 -22.57
C LEU A 174 3.25 17.95 -21.38
N LEU A 175 3.38 17.21 -20.27
CA LEU A 175 2.61 17.51 -19.05
C LEU A 175 3.03 18.84 -18.44
N TYR A 176 4.34 19.07 -18.34
CA TYR A 176 4.89 20.28 -17.73
C TYR A 176 4.50 21.56 -18.51
N LYS A 177 4.32 21.45 -19.83
CA LYS A 177 3.86 22.57 -20.68
C LYS A 177 2.36 22.86 -20.52
N VAL A 178 1.55 21.84 -20.25
CA VAL A 178 0.08 21.97 -20.24
C VAL A 178 -0.47 22.30 -18.85
N TYR A 179 0.15 21.78 -17.79
CA TYR A 179 -0.34 21.94 -16.42
C TYR A 179 0.71 22.58 -15.53
N THR A 180 0.29 23.55 -14.72
CA THR A 180 1.08 23.97 -13.56
C THR A 180 1.13 22.85 -12.51
N PRO A 181 2.08 22.87 -11.56
CA PRO A 181 2.14 21.84 -10.53
C PRO A 181 0.86 21.78 -9.68
N ASP A 182 0.20 22.92 -9.48
CA ASP A 182 -1.04 23.00 -8.72
C ASP A 182 -2.23 22.40 -9.47
N GLN A 183 -2.36 22.69 -10.77
CA GLN A 183 -3.37 22.07 -11.63
C GLN A 183 -3.18 20.56 -11.74
N PHE A 184 -1.93 20.10 -11.88
CA PHE A 184 -1.64 18.67 -11.91
C PHE A 184 -1.99 18.03 -10.56
N THR A 185 -1.70 18.70 -9.44
CA THR A 185 -2.11 18.25 -8.11
C THR A 185 -3.62 18.08 -8.01
N ASP A 186 -4.43 19.00 -8.53
CA ASP A 186 -5.90 18.87 -8.52
C ASP A 186 -6.38 17.64 -9.30
N ILE A 187 -5.74 17.32 -10.42
CA ILE A 187 -6.02 16.09 -11.18
C ILE A 187 -5.73 14.85 -10.32
N LEU A 188 -4.59 14.81 -9.63
CA LEU A 188 -4.24 13.68 -8.75
C LEU A 188 -5.23 13.54 -7.59
N ILE A 189 -5.64 14.65 -6.98
CA ILE A 189 -6.59 14.66 -5.87
C ILE A 189 -7.99 14.20 -6.31
N GLN A 190 -8.42 14.55 -7.53
CA GLN A 190 -9.67 14.04 -8.10
C GLN A 190 -9.61 12.51 -8.33
N SER A 191 -8.49 12.00 -8.87
CA SER A 191 -8.27 10.56 -9.03
C SER A 191 -8.25 9.83 -7.69
N TYR A 192 -7.58 10.41 -6.69
CA TYR A 192 -7.58 9.93 -5.31
C TYR A 192 -9.00 9.82 -4.75
N ALA A 193 -9.79 10.90 -4.84
CA ALA A 193 -11.13 10.94 -4.29
C ALA A 193 -12.04 9.87 -4.93
N THR A 194 -11.94 9.72 -6.25
CA THR A 194 -12.68 8.70 -7.01
C THR A 194 -12.29 7.29 -6.55
N PHE A 195 -10.99 7.01 -6.41
CA PHE A 195 -10.49 5.71 -5.97
C PHE A 195 -10.97 5.35 -4.56
N ILE A 196 -10.98 6.31 -3.64
CA ILE A 196 -11.48 6.09 -2.27
C ILE A 196 -12.98 5.80 -2.27
N GLN A 197 -13.77 6.55 -3.06
CA GLN A 197 -15.20 6.30 -3.20
C GLN A 197 -15.48 4.92 -3.78
N ASP A 198 -14.73 4.50 -4.79
CA ASP A 198 -14.85 3.17 -5.38
C ASP A 198 -14.51 2.06 -4.36
N LEU A 199 -13.41 2.20 -3.62
CA LEU A 199 -13.05 1.23 -2.56
C LEU A 199 -14.14 1.14 -1.49
N TYR A 200 -14.68 2.29 -1.07
CA TYR A 200 -15.77 2.34 -0.10
C TYR A 200 -17.03 1.66 -0.64
N GLY A 201 -17.37 1.90 -1.92
CA GLY A 201 -18.46 1.23 -2.63
C GLY A 201 -18.27 -0.29 -2.74
N LEU A 202 -17.03 -0.77 -2.73
CA LEU A 202 -16.67 -2.19 -2.70
C LEU A 202 -16.62 -2.79 -1.28
N GLY A 203 -16.96 -2.03 -0.24
CA GLY A 203 -17.08 -2.52 1.13
C GLY A 203 -15.92 -2.17 2.06
N ALA A 204 -14.89 -1.44 1.59
CA ALA A 204 -13.82 -0.97 2.45
C ALA A 204 -14.34 0.05 3.48
N ARG A 205 -13.89 -0.05 4.74
CA ARG A 205 -14.33 0.86 5.82
C ARG A 205 -13.17 1.51 6.58
N ARG A 206 -12.01 0.86 6.67
CA ARG A 206 -10.83 1.38 7.36
C ARG A 206 -9.73 1.63 6.34
N ILE A 207 -9.64 2.86 5.84
CA ILE A 207 -8.71 3.23 4.76
C ILE A 207 -7.67 4.20 5.31
N GLY A 208 -6.40 3.79 5.29
CA GLY A 208 -5.23 4.62 5.55
C GLY A 208 -4.57 5.04 4.24
N VAL A 209 -4.17 6.30 4.15
CA VAL A 209 -3.55 6.89 2.96
C VAL A 209 -2.29 7.62 3.40
N THR A 210 -1.17 7.38 2.75
CA THR A 210 0.07 8.10 3.05
C THR A 210 0.08 9.46 2.38
N THR A 211 0.61 10.44 3.09
CA THR A 211 1.07 11.69 2.49
C THR A 211 2.29 11.45 1.61
N LEU A 212 2.60 12.40 0.73
CA LEU A 212 3.89 12.43 0.04
C LEU A 212 5.01 12.72 1.04
N PRO A 213 6.17 12.04 0.91
CA PRO A 213 7.36 12.40 1.66
C PRO A 213 7.94 13.72 1.14
N PRO A 214 9.00 14.26 1.78
CA PRO A 214 9.79 15.35 1.21
C PRO A 214 10.42 14.94 -0.12
N LEU A 215 9.69 15.15 -1.23
CA LEU A 215 10.06 14.66 -2.56
C LEU A 215 11.42 15.17 -3.03
N GLY A 216 11.74 16.42 -2.72
CA GLY A 216 13.02 17.04 -3.08
C GLY A 216 14.22 16.43 -2.36
N CYS A 217 14.00 15.67 -1.28
CA CYS A 217 15.05 14.96 -0.54
C CYS A 217 15.21 13.50 -1.00
N LEU A 218 14.43 13.03 -1.98
CA LEU A 218 14.63 11.70 -2.52
C LEU A 218 15.93 11.67 -3.33
N PRO A 219 16.77 10.64 -3.21
CA PRO A 219 18.05 10.58 -3.94
C PRO A 219 17.90 10.82 -5.44
N ALA A 220 16.90 10.19 -6.08
CA ALA A 220 16.63 10.41 -7.50
C ALA A 220 16.24 11.87 -7.83
N ALA A 221 15.51 12.54 -6.94
CA ALA A 221 15.15 13.94 -7.16
C ALA A 221 16.36 14.87 -7.04
N ILE A 222 17.24 14.63 -6.05
CA ILE A 222 18.50 15.37 -5.89
C ILE A 222 19.39 15.15 -7.13
N THR A 223 19.58 13.89 -7.56
CA THR A 223 20.42 13.59 -8.72
C THR A 223 19.91 14.21 -10.02
N ILE A 224 18.58 14.25 -10.24
CA ILE A 224 18.01 14.71 -11.52
C ILE A 224 17.77 16.22 -11.53
N PHE A 225 17.36 16.80 -10.41
CA PHE A 225 16.90 18.20 -10.32
C PHE A 225 17.70 19.08 -9.36
N GLY A 226 18.75 18.55 -8.73
CA GLY A 226 19.54 19.24 -7.72
C GLY A 226 20.66 20.14 -8.26
N GLU A 227 20.88 20.19 -9.58
CA GLU A 227 21.91 21.06 -10.20
C GLU A 227 23.30 20.89 -9.55
N ASP A 228 23.76 19.64 -9.43
CA ASP A 228 25.02 19.22 -8.77
C ASP A 228 25.10 19.53 -7.26
N SER A 229 24.03 20.06 -6.66
CA SER A 229 23.89 20.16 -5.21
C SER A 229 23.54 18.81 -4.58
N ASN A 230 24.02 18.59 -3.36
CA ASN A 230 23.59 17.48 -2.50
C ASN A 230 22.43 17.87 -1.57
N GLU A 231 21.89 19.08 -1.72
CA GLU A 231 20.77 19.58 -0.93
C GLU A 231 19.42 19.14 -1.48
N CYS A 232 18.38 19.18 -0.64
CA CYS A 232 17.03 18.88 -1.09
C CYS A 232 16.51 19.94 -2.08
N VAL A 233 15.81 19.48 -3.12
CA VAL A 233 15.20 20.35 -4.13
C VAL A 233 13.93 21.01 -3.58
N GLU A 234 14.05 22.26 -3.10
CA GLU A 234 12.98 22.96 -2.37
C GLU A 234 11.65 23.02 -3.13
N LYS A 235 11.70 23.24 -4.46
CA LYS A 235 10.51 23.29 -5.31
C LYS A 235 9.66 22.00 -5.24
N LEU A 236 10.31 20.83 -5.21
CA LEU A 236 9.62 19.55 -5.12
C LEU A 236 9.02 19.33 -3.72
N ASN A 237 9.70 19.80 -2.68
CA ASN A 237 9.15 19.78 -1.31
C ASN A 237 7.92 20.69 -1.15
N LYS A 238 7.92 21.88 -1.76
CA LYS A 238 6.76 22.78 -1.78
C LYS A 238 5.54 22.11 -2.43
N VAL A 239 5.73 21.37 -3.52
CA VAL A 239 4.66 20.59 -4.15
C VAL A 239 4.16 19.46 -3.25
N ALA A 240 5.06 18.73 -2.59
CA ALA A 240 4.66 17.70 -1.63
C ALA A 240 3.78 18.27 -0.50
N ILE A 241 4.15 19.42 0.06
CA ILE A 241 3.36 20.12 1.10
C ILE A 241 1.99 20.52 0.57
N SER A 242 1.92 21.14 -0.63
CA SER A 242 0.66 21.55 -1.24
C SER A 242 -0.27 20.35 -1.48
N PHE A 243 0.26 19.27 -2.07
CA PHE A 243 -0.46 18.02 -2.27
C PHE A 243 -0.98 17.46 -0.94
N ASN A 244 -0.15 17.40 0.09
CA ASN A 244 -0.54 16.86 1.41
C ASN A 244 -1.67 17.66 2.06
N ASN A 245 -1.66 18.99 1.91
CA ASN A 245 -2.75 19.84 2.38
C ASN A 245 -4.06 19.54 1.64
N LYS A 246 -4.03 19.47 0.30
CA LYS A 246 -5.21 19.13 -0.52
C LYS A 246 -5.72 17.70 -0.25
N LEU A 247 -4.80 16.74 -0.04
CA LEU A 247 -5.12 15.36 0.34
C LEU A 247 -5.85 15.32 1.68
N ASN A 248 -5.35 16.02 2.70
CA ASN A 248 -5.96 16.06 4.02
C ASN A 248 -7.38 16.65 3.98
N VAL A 249 -7.54 17.81 3.34
CA VAL A 249 -8.86 18.45 3.18
C VAL A 249 -9.84 17.52 2.44
N THR A 250 -9.39 16.90 1.35
CA THR A 250 -10.23 15.98 0.58
C THR A 250 -10.58 14.73 1.38
N SER A 251 -9.65 14.19 2.15
CA SER A 251 -9.88 13.04 3.04
C SER A 251 -10.96 13.36 4.08
N GLN A 252 -10.89 14.53 4.72
CA GLN A 252 -11.90 15.00 5.67
C GLN A 252 -13.28 15.14 5.01
N ASN A 253 -13.33 15.72 3.80
CA ASN A 253 -14.57 15.86 3.05
C ASN A 253 -15.20 14.49 2.68
N LEU A 254 -14.37 13.52 2.28
CA LEU A 254 -14.83 12.16 1.96
C LEU A 254 -15.36 11.44 3.20
N GLN A 255 -14.68 11.55 4.34
CA GLN A 255 -15.16 11.03 5.61
C GLN A 255 -16.52 11.63 5.97
N ASN A 256 -16.64 12.96 5.95
CA ASN A 256 -17.90 13.64 6.27
C ASN A 256 -19.05 13.17 5.38
N LYS A 257 -18.83 13.02 4.06
CA LYS A 257 -19.84 12.50 3.13
C LYS A 257 -20.23 11.05 3.42
N ALA A 258 -19.27 10.19 3.78
CA ALA A 258 -19.53 8.79 4.12
C ALA A 258 -20.30 8.62 5.45
N PHE A 259 -20.23 9.61 6.35
CA PHE A 259 -20.93 9.62 7.63
C PHE A 259 -22.24 10.43 7.64
N GLN A 260 -22.63 11.06 6.52
CA GLN A 260 -23.95 11.70 6.46
C GLN A 260 -25.03 10.61 6.44
N PRO A 261 -26.04 10.66 7.35
CA PRO A 261 -27.18 9.77 7.24
C PRO A 261 -27.86 10.04 5.90
N ASN A 262 -27.94 9.01 5.05
CA ASN A 262 -28.79 9.06 3.87
C ASN A 262 -30.16 9.58 4.29
N SER A 263 -30.60 10.71 3.75
CA SER A 263 -31.92 11.31 3.99
C SER A 263 -33.07 10.49 3.37
N GLY A 264 -32.93 9.17 3.29
CA GLY A 264 -33.94 8.25 2.79
C GLY A 264 -33.67 6.81 3.23
N GLY A 265 -34.29 6.38 4.33
CA GLY A 265 -34.39 4.98 4.74
C GLY A 265 -34.16 4.77 6.25
N PRO A 266 -35.05 4.04 6.96
CA PRO A 266 -35.02 3.99 8.42
C PRO A 266 -33.90 3.09 8.96
N GLY A 267 -33.08 3.68 9.84
CA GLY A 267 -32.63 3.06 11.09
C GLY A 267 -31.64 1.89 11.01
N HIS A 268 -30.35 2.20 10.94
CA HIS A 268 -29.37 1.45 11.72
C HIS A 268 -28.30 2.40 12.27
N LEU A 269 -28.27 2.52 13.60
CA LEU A 269 -27.25 3.28 14.33
C LEU A 269 -25.87 2.61 14.11
N PRO A 270 -24.79 3.39 13.91
CA PRO A 270 -23.45 2.84 13.91
C PRO A 270 -23.05 2.42 15.32
N ALA A 271 -22.42 1.25 15.45
CA ALA A 271 -21.79 0.80 16.68
C ALA A 271 -20.58 1.69 17.02
N PRO A 272 -20.37 2.04 18.30
CA PRO A 272 -19.16 2.73 18.74
C PRO A 272 -17.94 1.80 18.70
N LEU A 273 -16.77 2.45 18.60
CA LEU A 273 -15.41 1.90 18.46
C LEU A 273 -15.11 0.65 19.30
#